data_AF-A0A9R1IN15-F1
#
_entry.id   AF-A0A9R1IN15-F1
#
_cell.length_a   1.000
_cell.length_b   1.000
_cell.length_c   1.000
_cell.angle_alpha   90.00
_cell.angle_beta   90.00
_cell.angle_gamma   90.00
#
_symmetry.space_group_name_H-M   'P 1'
#
loop_
_entity.id
_entity.type
_entity.pdbx_description
1 polymer ?
#
loop_
_entity_poly.entity_id
_entity_poly.type
_entity_poly.pdbx_seq_one_letter_code
_entity_poly.pdbx_strand_id
1 'polypeptide(L)'
;MVGALIGANLSVFMLWRVLAYPRFITDPHMVWVDMYLGGRLHTLLMSASSNVDPMFMRKHFMISLDNFTSGRLHTMLTSAFSHMNLKHLCNNMVGLYFFGSSIARTFGPGFLFQLYVTGALTGSVFYLAEKIFLAPRKEVFGGWKTPCLGASAAVNAIILLEIFLHPTKLLYLHLFIPVPAALVGVGLIGADLWRVKKGGSRVSGSSHLGGALVAAVAFAEIKGWI
;
A
#
# COMPACT_ATOMS: atom_id res chain seq x y z
N MET A 1 1.53 -15.07 9.93
CA MET A 1 0.98 -13.71 9.70
C MET A 1 1.40 -13.11 8.36
N VAL A 2 2.69 -13.00 8.03
CA VAL A 2 3.18 -12.46 6.74
C VAL A 2 2.43 -13.06 5.53
N GLY A 3 2.38 -14.39 5.43
CA GLY A 3 1.68 -15.08 4.34
C GLY A 3 0.18 -14.77 4.29
N ALA A 4 -0.48 -14.56 5.43
CA ALA A 4 -1.89 -14.19 5.48
C ALA A 4 -2.13 -12.76 4.95
N LEU A 5 -1.27 -11.81 5.33
CA LEU A 5 -1.33 -10.43 4.82
C LEU A 5 -1.04 -10.38 3.31
N ILE A 6 -0.04 -11.13 2.84
CA ILE A 6 0.26 -11.26 1.40
C ILE A 6 -0.93 -11.89 0.67
N GLY A 7 -1.49 -12.97 1.22
CA GLY A 7 -2.69 -13.63 0.68
C GLY A 7 -3.86 -12.67 0.54
N ALA A 8 -4.17 -11.88 1.58
CA ALA A 8 -5.25 -10.89 1.54
C ALA A 8 -5.04 -9.83 0.45
N ASN A 9 -3.81 -9.32 0.30
CA ASN A 9 -3.45 -8.35 -0.75
C ASN A 9 -3.60 -8.95 -2.16
N LEU A 10 -3.17 -10.20 -2.34
CA LEU A 10 -3.34 -10.94 -3.59
C LEU A 10 -4.82 -11.17 -3.90
N SER A 11 -5.62 -11.59 -2.92
CA SER A 11 -7.05 -11.81 -3.08
C SER A 11 -7.78 -10.55 -3.51
N VAL A 12 -7.52 -9.41 -2.86
CA VAL A 12 -8.12 -8.13 -3.25
C VAL A 12 -7.62 -7.66 -4.62
N PHE A 13 -6.34 -7.88 -4.95
CA PHE A 13 -5.83 -7.59 -6.29
C PHE A 13 -6.51 -8.43 -7.38
N MET A 14 -6.73 -9.73 -7.14
CA MET A 14 -7.50 -10.58 -8.06
C MET A 14 -8.95 -10.14 -8.16
N LEU A 15 -9.55 -9.72 -7.04
CA LEU A 15 -10.88 -9.14 -7.03
C LEU A 15 -10.98 -7.89 -7.93
N TRP A 16 -9.96 -7.01 -7.92
CA TRP A 16 -9.87 -5.90 -8.88
C TRP A 16 -9.83 -6.37 -10.34
N ARG A 17 -9.19 -7.51 -10.63
CA ARG A 17 -9.12 -8.06 -12.00
C ARG A 17 -10.45 -8.61 -12.47
N VAL A 18 -11.20 -9.24 -11.57
CA VAL A 18 -12.54 -9.73 -11.88
C VAL A 18 -13.54 -8.58 -11.97
N LEU A 19 -13.57 -7.68 -10.98
CA LEU A 19 -14.69 -6.74 -10.81
C LEU A 19 -14.50 -5.36 -11.45
N ALA A 20 -13.28 -4.96 -11.83
CA ALA A 20 -13.02 -3.57 -12.24
C ALA A 20 -12.30 -3.40 -13.59
N TYR A 21 -11.74 -4.46 -14.18
CA TYR A 21 -10.99 -4.37 -15.43
C TYR A 21 -11.25 -5.56 -16.36
N PRO A 22 -12.33 -5.56 -17.17
CA PRO A 22 -12.50 -6.55 -18.24
C PRO A 22 -11.34 -6.52 -19.28
N ARG A 23 -10.59 -5.41 -19.40
CA ARG A 23 -9.40 -5.30 -20.28
C ARG A 23 -8.15 -6.04 -19.77
N PHE A 24 -8.11 -6.47 -18.51
CA PHE A 24 -6.96 -7.23 -17.99
C PHE A 24 -6.87 -8.65 -18.57
N ILE A 25 -8.02 -9.13 -19.04
CA ILE A 25 -8.20 -10.42 -19.68
C ILE A 25 -7.70 -10.39 -21.14
N THR A 26 -7.58 -9.20 -21.73
CA THR A 26 -7.00 -8.97 -23.06
C THR A 26 -5.55 -8.47 -23.02
N ASP A 27 -4.90 -8.46 -21.84
CA ASP A 27 -3.49 -8.09 -21.71
C ASP A 27 -2.61 -9.19 -22.34
N PRO A 28 -1.78 -8.89 -23.37
CA PRO A 28 -0.98 -9.89 -24.07
C PRO A 28 0.01 -10.64 -23.16
N HIS A 29 0.37 -10.07 -21.99
CA HIS A 29 1.23 -10.75 -21.03
C HIS A 29 0.50 -11.81 -20.18
N MET A 30 -0.84 -11.77 -20.12
CA MET A 30 -1.67 -12.72 -19.38
C MET A 30 -2.34 -13.77 -20.28
N VAL A 31 -2.38 -13.54 -21.60
CA VAL A 31 -2.81 -14.53 -22.61
C VAL A 31 -2.01 -15.84 -22.46
N TRP A 32 -0.72 -15.74 -22.12
CA TRP A 32 0.13 -16.91 -21.89
C TRP A 32 -0.28 -17.71 -20.65
N VAL A 33 -0.66 -17.05 -19.56
CA VAL A 33 -1.12 -17.72 -18.32
C VAL A 33 -2.44 -18.44 -18.56
N ASP A 34 -3.32 -17.86 -19.37
CA ASP A 34 -4.61 -18.44 -19.74
C ASP A 34 -4.47 -19.64 -20.71
N MET A 35 -3.51 -19.57 -21.65
CA MET A 35 -3.13 -20.69 -22.50
C MET A 35 -2.62 -21.88 -21.68
N TYR A 36 -1.85 -21.64 -20.61
CA TYR A 36 -1.33 -22.69 -19.73
C TYR A 36 -2.40 -23.32 -18.82
N LEU A 37 -3.50 -22.63 -18.53
CA LEU A 37 -4.58 -23.08 -17.63
C LEU A 37 -5.83 -23.58 -18.37
N GLY A 38 -5.74 -23.77 -19.68
CA GLY A 38 -6.78 -24.41 -20.50
C GLY A 38 -8.01 -23.53 -20.78
N GLY A 39 -7.90 -22.20 -20.76
CA GLY A 39 -8.92 -21.25 -21.23
C GLY A 39 -10.24 -21.20 -20.44
N ARG A 40 -10.48 -22.13 -19.52
CA ARG A 40 -11.73 -22.20 -18.73
C ARG A 40 -11.79 -21.14 -17.64
N LEU A 41 -10.64 -20.75 -17.10
CA LEU A 41 -10.54 -19.71 -16.08
C LEU A 41 -10.95 -18.35 -16.66
N HIS A 42 -10.47 -18.01 -17.85
CA HIS A 42 -10.82 -16.77 -18.54
C HIS A 42 -12.31 -16.62 -18.84
N THR A 43 -12.98 -17.66 -19.36
CA THR A 43 -14.42 -17.62 -19.64
C THR A 43 -15.24 -17.41 -18.37
N LEU A 44 -14.83 -18.02 -17.27
CA LEU A 44 -15.49 -17.91 -15.97
C LEU A 44 -15.25 -16.51 -15.35
N LEU A 45 -14.04 -15.97 -15.47
CA LEU A 45 -13.71 -14.61 -15.04
C LEU A 45 -14.40 -13.55 -15.90
N MET A 46 -14.54 -13.74 -17.22
CA MET A 46 -15.30 -12.88 -18.13
C MET A 46 -16.79 -12.84 -17.76
N SER A 47 -17.39 -14.00 -17.50
CA SER A 47 -18.80 -14.11 -17.07
C SER A 47 -19.06 -13.48 -15.70
N ALA A 48 -18.10 -13.59 -14.76
CA ALA A 48 -18.17 -12.92 -13.47
C ALA A 48 -17.93 -11.40 -13.58
N SER A 49 -17.06 -10.96 -14.49
CA SER A 49 -16.66 -9.57 -14.69
C SER A 49 -17.73 -8.72 -15.36
N SER A 50 -18.46 -9.29 -16.33
CA SER A 50 -19.50 -8.58 -17.09
C SER A 50 -20.69 -8.10 -16.24
N ASN A 51 -20.85 -8.65 -15.04
CA ASN A 51 -21.97 -8.36 -14.14
C ASN A 51 -21.64 -7.41 -12.98
N VAL A 52 -20.41 -6.87 -12.90
CA VAL A 52 -19.98 -6.08 -11.74
C VAL A 52 -19.48 -4.69 -12.14
N ASP A 53 -20.10 -3.67 -11.55
CA ASP A 53 -19.76 -2.25 -11.77
C ASP A 53 -18.35 -1.95 -11.24
N PRO A 54 -17.40 -1.49 -12.09
CA PRO A 54 -16.07 -1.06 -11.67
C PRO A 54 -16.08 0.02 -10.57
N MET A 55 -17.20 0.74 -10.43
CA MET A 55 -17.41 1.70 -9.35
C MET A 55 -17.51 1.04 -7.97
N PHE A 56 -17.91 -0.23 -7.88
CA PHE A 56 -17.95 -0.97 -6.64
C PHE A 56 -16.58 -0.98 -5.96
N MET A 57 -15.54 -1.37 -6.70
CA MET A 57 -14.17 -1.39 -6.17
C MET A 57 -13.71 0.03 -5.80
N ARG A 58 -14.05 1.05 -6.58
CA ARG A 58 -13.72 2.45 -6.21
C ARG A 58 -14.40 2.92 -4.92
N LYS A 59 -15.66 2.54 -4.70
CA LYS A 59 -16.45 2.94 -3.53
C LYS A 59 -16.05 2.19 -2.26
N HIS A 60 -15.57 0.94 -2.39
CA HIS A 60 -15.35 0.06 -1.25
C HIS A 60 -13.89 -0.30 -0.97
N PHE A 61 -12.99 -0.06 -1.93
CA PHE A 61 -11.59 -0.50 -1.88
C PHE A 61 -10.59 0.62 -2.19
N MET A 62 -11.03 1.88 -2.27
CA MET A 62 -10.13 3.02 -2.39
C MET A 62 -10.54 4.09 -1.39
N ILE A 63 -9.56 4.75 -0.77
CA ILE A 63 -9.81 5.88 0.12
C ILE A 63 -9.91 7.16 -0.72
N SER A 64 -10.92 7.96 -0.43
CA SER A 64 -11.10 9.31 -1.01
C SER A 64 -11.88 10.16 -0.03
N LEU A 65 -11.85 11.49 -0.21
CA LEU A 65 -12.66 12.39 0.60
C LEU A 65 -14.15 12.08 0.45
N ASP A 66 -14.61 11.75 -0.77
CA ASP A 66 -15.99 11.37 -1.05
C ASP A 66 -16.40 10.09 -0.31
N ASN A 67 -15.56 9.06 -0.30
CA ASN A 67 -15.86 7.81 0.41
C ASN A 67 -15.88 8.03 1.93
N PHE A 68 -14.94 8.82 2.46
CA PHE A 68 -14.89 9.14 3.88
C PHE A 68 -16.12 9.93 4.33
N THR A 69 -16.45 11.02 3.63
CA THR A 69 -17.61 11.88 3.95
C THR A 69 -18.95 11.19 3.70
N SER A 70 -19.01 10.21 2.80
CA SER A 70 -20.19 9.35 2.59
C SER A 70 -20.34 8.25 3.65
N GLY A 71 -19.52 8.23 4.72
CA GLY A 71 -19.58 7.23 5.78
C GLY A 71 -18.92 5.88 5.46
N ARG A 72 -18.21 5.75 4.34
CA ARG A 72 -17.51 4.50 3.96
C ARG A 72 -16.16 4.37 4.66
N LEU A 73 -16.16 4.41 5.99
CA LEU A 73 -14.94 4.40 6.82
C LEU A 73 -14.08 3.13 6.62
N HIS A 74 -14.69 2.01 6.21
CA HIS A 74 -13.96 0.79 5.87
C HIS A 74 -12.89 1.00 4.78
N THR A 75 -13.07 2.00 3.90
CA THR A 75 -12.09 2.36 2.86
C THR A 75 -10.74 2.80 3.41
N MET A 76 -10.67 3.25 4.67
CA MET A 76 -9.40 3.57 5.34
C MET A 76 -8.51 2.34 5.53
N LEU A 77 -9.12 1.14 5.63
CA LEU A 77 -8.39 -0.12 5.76
C LEU A 77 -8.37 -0.89 4.44
N THR A 78 -9.51 -1.04 3.76
CA THR A 78 -9.59 -1.84 2.52
C THR A 78 -8.77 -1.26 1.37
N SER A 79 -8.49 0.04 1.38
CA SER A 79 -7.57 0.67 0.42
C SER A 79 -6.13 0.16 0.56
N ALA A 80 -5.70 -0.26 1.75
CA ALA A 80 -4.37 -0.82 1.98
C ALA A 80 -4.19 -2.18 1.30
N PHE A 81 -5.27 -2.89 0.98
CA PHE A 81 -5.19 -4.18 0.28
C PHE A 81 -5.29 -4.03 -1.24
N SER A 82 -5.53 -2.82 -1.75
CA SER A 82 -5.81 -2.56 -3.16
C SER A 82 -4.59 -2.05 -3.92
N HIS A 83 -4.38 -2.55 -5.15
CA HIS A 83 -3.19 -2.23 -5.95
C HIS A 83 -3.54 -1.91 -7.40
N MET A 84 -2.98 -0.82 -7.95
CA MET A 84 -3.27 -0.36 -9.31
C MET A 84 -2.67 -1.27 -10.41
N ASN A 85 -1.54 -1.90 -10.13
CA ASN A 85 -0.84 -2.76 -11.08
C ASN A 85 0.04 -3.78 -10.36
N LEU A 86 0.49 -4.79 -11.11
CA LEU A 86 1.29 -5.88 -10.56
C LEU A 86 2.61 -5.39 -9.97
N LYS A 87 3.29 -4.44 -10.61
CA LYS A 87 4.55 -3.85 -10.09
C LYS A 87 4.35 -3.22 -8.71
N HIS A 88 3.27 -2.45 -8.53
CA HIS A 88 2.94 -1.84 -7.24
C HIS A 88 2.67 -2.90 -6.16
N LEU A 89 1.92 -3.96 -6.50
CA LEU A 89 1.70 -5.09 -5.60
C LEU A 89 3.01 -5.79 -5.25
N CYS A 90 3.82 -6.17 -6.24
CA CYS A 90 5.07 -6.88 -6.03
C CYS A 90 6.01 -6.10 -5.11
N ASN A 91 6.19 -4.79 -5.32
CA ASN A 91 7.05 -3.98 -4.47
C ASN A 91 6.60 -3.99 -2.99
N ASN A 92 5.29 -3.88 -2.74
CA ASN A 92 4.75 -3.94 -1.39
C ASN A 92 4.90 -5.34 -0.78
N MET A 93 4.63 -6.40 -1.55
CA MET A 93 4.72 -7.78 -1.05
C MET A 93 6.17 -8.20 -0.79
N VAL A 94 7.12 -7.75 -1.59
CA VAL A 94 8.56 -7.95 -1.35
C VAL A 94 8.97 -7.26 -0.05
N GLY A 95 8.59 -5.99 0.14
CA GLY A 95 8.84 -5.28 1.39
C GLY A 95 8.21 -5.97 2.61
N LEU A 96 6.94 -6.34 2.50
CA LEU A 96 6.23 -7.08 3.55
C LEU A 96 6.87 -8.44 3.84
N TYR A 97 7.32 -9.16 2.82
CA TYR A 97 7.95 -10.47 2.99
C TYR A 97 9.26 -10.35 3.75
N PHE A 98 10.21 -9.53 3.29
CA PHE A 98 11.53 -9.45 3.92
C PHE A 98 11.48 -8.78 5.29
N PHE A 99 10.90 -7.57 5.35
CA PHE A 99 10.90 -6.78 6.58
C PHE A 99 9.84 -7.29 7.56
N GLY A 100 8.66 -7.65 7.07
CA GLY A 100 7.61 -8.24 7.93
C GLY A 100 8.00 -9.59 8.51
N SER A 101 8.76 -10.43 7.80
CA SER A 101 9.28 -11.68 8.38
C SER A 101 10.37 -11.45 9.42
N SER A 102 11.12 -10.36 9.31
CA SER A 102 12.06 -9.93 10.37
C SER A 102 11.27 -9.54 11.62
N ILE A 103 10.35 -8.58 11.50
CA ILE A 103 9.51 -8.10 12.60
C ILE A 103 8.70 -9.22 13.25
N ALA A 104 8.07 -10.10 12.46
CA ALA A 104 7.27 -11.20 13.01
C ALA A 104 8.10 -12.25 13.76
N ARG A 105 9.38 -12.45 13.41
CA ARG A 105 10.28 -13.33 14.16
C ARG A 105 10.73 -12.70 15.48
N THR A 106 10.94 -11.39 15.48
CA THR A 106 11.42 -10.66 16.67
C THR A 106 10.30 -10.36 17.67
N PHE A 107 9.14 -9.90 17.21
CA PHE A 107 8.04 -9.41 18.07
C PHE A 107 6.76 -10.26 17.98
N GLY A 108 6.76 -11.29 17.13
CA GLY A 108 5.62 -12.17 16.95
C GLY A 108 4.59 -11.69 15.90
N PRO A 109 3.65 -12.57 15.54
CA PRO A 109 2.67 -12.32 14.48
C PRO A 109 1.64 -11.23 14.83
N GLY A 110 1.26 -11.10 16.11
CA GLY A 110 0.28 -10.10 16.55
C GLY A 110 0.80 -8.68 16.39
N PHE A 111 2.05 -8.45 16.79
CA PHE A 111 2.71 -7.16 16.64
C PHE A 111 2.82 -6.73 15.16
N LEU A 112 3.24 -7.65 14.27
CA LEU A 112 3.26 -7.37 12.83
C LEU A 112 1.88 -6.95 12.30
N PHE A 113 0.83 -7.66 12.73
CA PHE A 113 -0.54 -7.34 12.29
C PHE A 113 -0.98 -5.96 12.78
N GLN A 114 -0.74 -5.64 14.05
CA GLN A 114 -1.01 -4.31 14.61
C GLN A 114 -0.26 -3.22 13.86
N LEU A 115 1.04 -3.42 13.58
CA LEU A 115 1.86 -2.48 12.84
C LEU A 115 1.34 -2.23 11.42
N TYR A 116 0.92 -3.30 10.73
CA TYR A 116 0.33 -3.20 9.40
C TYR A 116 -0.99 -2.41 9.41
N VAL A 117 -1.91 -2.75 10.32
CA VAL A 117 -3.24 -2.11 10.41
C VAL A 117 -3.12 -0.65 10.85
N THR A 118 -2.32 -0.36 11.88
CA THR A 118 -2.11 1.02 12.36
C THR A 118 -1.40 1.87 11.31
N GLY A 119 -0.42 1.31 10.59
CA GLY A 119 0.22 1.98 9.45
C GLY A 119 -0.76 2.30 8.33
N ALA A 120 -1.65 1.36 7.98
CA ALA A 120 -2.71 1.59 6.98
C ALA A 120 -3.69 2.70 7.39
N LEU A 121 -4.19 2.65 8.63
CA LEU A 121 -5.15 3.63 9.14
C LEU A 121 -4.53 5.01 9.28
N THR A 122 -3.34 5.11 9.86
CA THR A 122 -2.63 6.39 10.03
C THR A 122 -2.23 6.99 8.68
N GLY A 123 -1.81 6.14 7.73
CA GLY A 123 -1.60 6.57 6.35
C GLY A 123 -2.86 7.15 5.71
N SER A 124 -4.01 6.50 5.90
CA SER A 124 -5.30 7.02 5.42
C SER A 124 -5.67 8.36 6.07
N VAL A 125 -5.43 8.52 7.38
CA VAL A 125 -5.64 9.79 8.08
C VAL A 125 -4.76 10.89 7.50
N PHE A 126 -3.47 10.62 7.27
CA PHE A 126 -2.55 11.60 6.69
C PHE A 126 -2.92 11.99 5.26
N TYR A 127 -3.36 11.02 4.45
CA TYR A 127 -3.90 11.29 3.12
C TYR A 127 -5.12 12.22 3.18
N LEU A 128 -6.08 11.93 4.06
CA LEU A 128 -7.28 12.77 4.23
C LEU A 128 -6.91 14.16 4.73
N ALA A 129 -5.98 14.26 5.69
CA ALA A 129 -5.48 15.54 6.19
C ALA A 129 -4.81 16.36 5.08
N GLU A 130 -3.98 15.75 4.23
CA GLU A 130 -3.41 16.43 3.06
C GLU A 130 -4.53 16.93 2.13
N LYS A 131 -5.54 16.12 1.85
CA LYS A 131 -6.66 16.51 0.99
C LYS A 131 -7.51 17.63 1.58
N ILE A 132 -7.73 17.65 2.89
CA ILE A 132 -8.54 18.67 3.56
C ILE A 132 -7.78 19.99 3.70
N PHE A 133 -6.49 19.95 4.09
CA PHE A 133 -5.76 21.15 4.49
C PHE A 133 -4.78 21.68 3.43
N LEU A 134 -4.22 20.81 2.58
CA LEU A 134 -3.11 21.15 1.68
C LEU A 134 -3.51 21.16 0.20
N ALA A 135 -4.31 20.18 -0.25
CA ALA A 135 -4.79 20.09 -1.63
C ALA A 135 -5.62 21.30 -2.10
N PRO A 136 -6.52 21.91 -1.29
CA PRO A 136 -7.25 23.12 -1.68
C PRO A 136 -6.38 24.26 -2.22
N ARG A 137 -5.14 24.35 -1.75
CA ARG A 137 -4.21 25.42 -2.11
C ARG A 137 -3.39 25.14 -3.36
N LYS A 138 -3.50 23.94 -3.96
CA LYS A 138 -2.58 23.44 -5.00
C LYS A 138 -3.28 22.97 -6.29
N GLU A 139 -4.58 23.18 -6.46
CA GLU A 139 -5.35 22.57 -7.55
C GLU A 139 -5.26 23.33 -8.89
N VAL A 140 -4.81 22.62 -9.93
CA VAL A 140 -5.03 22.99 -11.33
C VAL A 140 -5.96 21.99 -12.06
N PHE A 141 -6.08 20.72 -11.68
CA PHE A 141 -7.09 19.81 -12.26
C PHE A 141 -7.35 18.57 -11.36
N GLY A 142 -8.59 18.40 -10.86
CA GLY A 142 -9.14 17.11 -10.39
C GLY A 142 -8.56 16.47 -9.13
N GLY A 143 -7.79 17.20 -8.31
CA GLY A 143 -7.01 16.60 -7.22
C GLY A 143 -7.85 16.16 -6.01
N TRP A 144 -9.00 16.78 -5.74
CA TRP A 144 -9.89 16.44 -4.61
C TRP A 144 -10.55 15.07 -4.76
N LYS A 145 -10.86 14.70 -6.01
CA LYS A 145 -11.57 13.46 -6.34
C LYS A 145 -10.65 12.30 -6.67
N THR A 146 -9.33 12.46 -6.53
CA THR A 146 -8.38 11.39 -6.88
C THR A 146 -8.23 10.39 -5.73
N PRO A 147 -8.89 9.22 -5.79
CA PRO A 147 -8.77 8.20 -4.75
C PRO A 147 -7.35 7.63 -4.64
N CYS A 148 -7.00 7.14 -3.44
CA CYS A 148 -5.74 6.47 -3.13
C CYS A 148 -5.97 4.99 -2.78
N LEU A 149 -4.96 4.18 -3.07
CA LEU A 149 -4.90 2.75 -2.73
C LEU A 149 -3.44 2.31 -2.61
N GLY A 150 -3.20 1.23 -1.87
CA GLY A 150 -1.89 0.58 -1.74
C GLY A 150 -1.54 0.24 -0.32
N ALA A 151 -0.88 -0.90 -0.13
CA ALA A 151 -0.35 -1.32 1.18
C ALA A 151 0.84 -0.47 1.65
N SER A 152 1.29 0.49 0.84
CA SER A 152 2.59 1.13 1.01
C SER A 152 2.73 1.86 2.34
N ALA A 153 1.68 2.49 2.89
CA ALA A 153 1.77 3.09 4.23
C ALA A 153 2.02 2.05 5.34
N ALA A 154 1.30 0.92 5.29
CA ALA A 154 1.48 -0.20 6.22
C ALA A 154 2.85 -0.85 6.07
N VAL A 155 3.29 -1.06 4.83
CA VAL A 155 4.61 -1.63 4.54
C VAL A 155 5.73 -0.66 4.92
N ASN A 156 5.53 0.65 4.75
CA ASN A 156 6.50 1.67 5.15
C ASN A 156 6.67 1.71 6.67
N ALA A 157 5.59 1.52 7.44
CA ALA A 157 5.68 1.39 8.89
C ALA A 157 6.57 0.19 9.31
N ILE A 158 6.40 -0.94 8.63
CA ILE A 158 7.20 -2.16 8.88
C ILE A 158 8.68 -1.95 8.48
N ILE A 159 8.93 -1.38 7.30
CA ILE A 159 10.29 -1.13 6.79
C ILE A 159 11.01 -0.14 7.70
N LEU A 160 10.39 0.99 8.02
CA LEU A 160 11.02 2.03 8.82
C LEU A 160 11.27 1.57 10.26
N LEU A 161 10.39 0.75 10.84
CA LEU A 161 10.65 0.18 12.17
C LEU A 161 11.88 -0.73 12.15
N GLU A 162 12.02 -1.61 11.16
CA GLU A 162 13.24 -2.44 11.01
C GLU A 162 14.49 -1.56 10.83
N ILE A 163 14.39 -0.47 10.05
CA ILE A 163 15.49 0.48 9.86
C ILE A 163 15.86 1.18 11.18
N PHE A 164 14.89 1.61 11.98
CA PHE A 164 15.14 2.27 13.27
C PHE A 164 15.78 1.31 14.27
N LEU A 165 15.37 0.04 14.27
CA LEU A 165 15.96 -1.00 15.12
C LEU A 165 17.37 -1.41 14.67
N HIS A 166 17.65 -1.37 13.37
CA HIS A 166 18.90 -1.87 12.79
C HIS A 166 19.52 -0.87 11.78
N PRO A 167 19.89 0.35 12.20
CA PRO A 167 20.26 1.45 11.30
C PRO A 167 21.55 1.19 10.50
N THR A 168 22.47 0.36 11.03
CA THR A 168 23.74 0.02 10.40
C THR A 168 23.67 -1.23 9.50
N LYS A 169 22.54 -1.95 9.49
CA LYS A 169 22.34 -3.14 8.65
C LYS A 169 22.39 -2.74 7.18
N LEU A 170 23.10 -3.51 6.35
CA LEU A 170 23.19 -3.24 4.93
C LEU A 170 21.94 -3.77 4.22
N LEU A 171 21.29 -2.89 3.46
CA LEU A 171 20.22 -3.23 2.52
C LEU A 171 20.79 -3.18 1.10
N TYR A 172 20.51 -4.20 0.30
CA TYR A 172 21.01 -4.31 -1.06
C TYR A 172 20.01 -3.72 -2.05
N LEU A 173 20.27 -2.48 -2.49
CA LEU A 173 19.48 -1.84 -3.54
C LEU A 173 19.77 -2.51 -4.88
N HIS A 174 18.71 -2.86 -5.62
CA HIS A 174 18.79 -3.59 -6.88
C HIS A 174 19.65 -4.87 -6.79
N LEU A 175 19.73 -5.51 -5.62
CA LEU A 175 20.55 -6.69 -5.33
C LEU A 175 22.08 -6.50 -5.34
N PHE A 176 22.60 -5.32 -5.70
CA PHE A 176 24.05 -5.14 -5.90
C PHE A 176 24.69 -4.03 -5.05
N ILE A 177 23.93 -3.01 -4.66
CA ILE A 177 24.50 -1.84 -3.97
C ILE A 177 24.18 -1.95 -2.47
N PRO A 178 25.16 -2.28 -1.61
CA PRO A 178 24.95 -2.29 -0.16
C PRO A 178 24.87 -0.85 0.34
N VAL A 179 23.76 -0.52 1.00
CA VAL A 179 23.53 0.79 1.59
C VAL A 179 23.10 0.60 3.05
N PRO A 180 23.68 1.33 4.01
CA PRO A 180 23.21 1.34 5.38
C PRO A 180 21.70 1.65 5.44
N ALA A 181 20.96 0.86 6.21
CA ALA A 181 19.52 0.97 6.39
C ALA A 181 19.08 2.39 6.74
N ALA A 182 19.84 3.09 7.60
CA ALA A 182 19.58 4.47 7.97
C ALA A 182 19.53 5.41 6.75
N LEU A 183 20.44 5.27 5.78
CA LEU A 183 20.45 6.11 4.58
C LEU A 183 19.22 5.82 3.69
N VAL A 184 18.80 4.56 3.61
CA VAL A 184 17.56 4.19 2.92
C VAL A 184 16.35 4.84 3.62
N GLY A 185 16.29 4.79 4.95
CA GLY A 185 15.23 5.41 5.74
C GLY A 185 15.14 6.93 5.53
N VAL A 186 16.29 7.63 5.58
CA VAL A 186 16.38 9.07 5.28
C VAL A 186 15.89 9.35 3.86
N GLY A 187 16.30 8.54 2.87
CA GLY A 187 15.86 8.67 1.49
C GLY A 187 14.36 8.49 1.31
N LEU A 188 13.76 7.49 1.96
CA LEU A 188 12.31 7.23 1.92
C LEU A 188 11.51 8.41 2.50
N ILE A 189 11.84 8.83 3.73
CA ILE A 189 11.15 9.94 4.40
C ILE A 189 11.35 11.25 3.62
N GLY A 190 12.58 11.52 3.18
CA GLY A 190 12.91 12.72 2.40
C GLY A 190 12.17 12.79 1.06
N ALA A 191 12.08 11.66 0.35
CA ALA A 191 11.33 11.59 -0.91
C ALA A 191 9.83 11.83 -0.70
N ASP A 192 9.26 11.32 0.39
CA ASP A 192 7.84 11.52 0.69
C ASP A 192 7.53 12.96 1.14
N LEU A 193 8.40 13.59 1.93
CA LEU A 193 8.33 15.03 2.23
C LEU A 193 8.38 15.88 0.96
N TRP A 194 9.28 15.54 0.03
CA TRP A 194 9.37 16.22 -1.26
C TRP A 194 8.08 16.07 -2.09
N ARG A 195 7.48 14.88 -2.11
CA ARG A 195 6.20 14.63 -2.82
C ARG A 195 5.06 15.47 -2.23
N VAL A 196 4.96 15.55 -0.90
CA VAL A 196 3.95 16.39 -0.22
C VAL A 196 4.17 17.87 -0.55
N LYS A 197 5.43 18.33 -0.56
CA LYS A 197 5.78 19.70 -0.94
C LYS A 197 5.39 20.01 -2.40
N LYS A 198 5.78 19.16 -3.35
CA LYS A 198 5.51 19.35 -4.78
C LYS A 198 4.01 19.27 -5.12
N GLY A 199 3.26 18.39 -4.45
CA GLY A 199 1.86 18.12 -4.79
C GLY A 199 1.69 17.39 -6.13
N GLY A 200 0.46 16.95 -6.43
CA GLY A 200 0.10 16.36 -7.73
C GLY A 200 0.78 15.02 -8.08
N SER A 201 1.44 14.38 -7.11
CA SER A 201 2.09 13.08 -7.30
C SER A 201 1.06 11.95 -7.39
N ARG A 202 1.29 10.97 -8.28
CA ARG A 202 0.50 9.72 -8.33
C ARG A 202 0.72 8.83 -7.11
N VAL A 203 1.79 9.06 -6.36
CA VAL A 203 2.12 8.38 -5.10
C VAL A 203 1.90 9.35 -3.96
N SER A 204 1.07 8.97 -2.99
CA SER A 204 0.79 9.82 -1.82
C SER A 204 1.93 9.74 -0.82
N GLY A 205 2.75 10.80 -0.79
CA GLY A 205 3.82 10.94 0.21
C GLY A 205 3.26 11.11 1.62
N SER A 206 2.13 11.80 1.79
CA SER A 206 1.50 11.99 3.10
C SER A 206 1.09 10.65 3.73
N SER A 207 0.49 9.74 2.95
CA SER A 207 0.17 8.38 3.44
C SER A 207 1.39 7.66 3.99
N HIS A 208 2.53 7.74 3.28
CA HIS A 208 3.75 7.09 3.70
C HIS A 208 4.34 7.72 4.97
N LEU A 209 4.22 9.05 5.13
CA LEU A 209 4.61 9.74 6.36
C LEU A 209 3.74 9.32 7.55
N GLY A 210 2.45 9.01 7.33
CA GLY A 210 1.60 8.40 8.35
C GLY A 210 2.14 7.04 8.81
N GLY A 211 2.62 6.21 7.88
CA GLY A 211 3.34 4.97 8.21
C GLY A 211 4.66 5.21 8.95
N ALA A 212 5.42 6.24 8.55
CA ALA A 212 6.65 6.62 9.22
C ALA A 212 6.43 7.06 10.68
N LEU A 213 5.32 7.77 10.95
CA LEU A 213 4.91 8.13 12.31
C LEU A 213 4.67 6.88 13.15
N VAL A 214 3.92 5.91 12.63
CA VAL A 214 3.65 4.65 13.33
C VAL A 214 4.95 3.91 13.66
N ALA A 215 5.90 3.85 12.71
CA ALA A 215 7.21 3.25 12.96
C ALA A 215 7.97 3.97 14.08
N ALA A 216 7.92 5.31 14.11
CA ALA A 216 8.63 6.10 15.12
C ALA A 216 8.02 5.91 16.52
N VAL A 217 6.68 5.87 16.62
CA VAL A 217 5.97 5.59 17.87
C VAL A 217 6.30 4.19 18.37
N ALA A 218 6.16 3.18 17.52
CA ALA A 218 6.49 1.80 17.90
C ALA A 218 7.96 1.64 18.33
N PHE A 219 8.88 2.34 17.66
CA PHE A 219 10.28 2.35 18.06
C PHE A 219 10.50 3.01 19.43
N ALA A 220 9.85 4.15 19.70
CA ALA A 220 9.93 4.84 20.98
C ALA A 220 9.40 3.98 22.13
N GLU A 221 8.27 3.28 21.93
CA GLU A 221 7.71 2.31 22.89
C GLU A 221 8.69 1.16 23.15
N ILE A 222 9.27 0.56 22.10
CA ILE A 222 10.27 -0.52 22.24
C ILE A 222 11.51 -0.06 23.01
N LYS A 223 11.88 1.23 22.91
CA LYS A 223 12.98 1.82 23.64
C LYS A 223 12.61 2.30 25.05
N GLY A 224 11.34 2.21 25.45
CA GLY A 224 10.84 2.69 26.74
C GLY A 224 10.92 4.20 26.89
N TRP A 225 10.83 4.95 25.79
CA TRP A 225 10.82 6.42 25.81
C TRP A 225 9.45 7.01 26.15
N ILE A 226 8.39 6.24 25.88
CA ILE A 226 6.99 6.54 26.16
C ILE A 226 6.28 5.30 26.70
#